data_AF-A0A352KKT0-F1
#
_entry.id   AF-A0A352KKT0-F1
#
_cell.length_a   1.000
_cell.length_b   1.000
_cell.length_c   1.000
_cell.angle_alpha   90.00
_cell.angle_beta   90.00
_cell.angle_gamma   90.00
#
_symmetry.space_group_name_H-M   'P 1'
#
loop_
_entity.id
_entity.type
_entity.pdbx_description
1 polymer ?
#
loop_
_entity_poly.entity_id
_entity_poly.type
_entity_poly.pdbx_seq_one_letter_code
_entity_poly.pdbx_strand_id
1 'polypeptide(L)'
;MREVVNEVLQSSFQEAISDQKLKIAGMPNIEAESEYKEGNPLEYKAVFEIFPEFELADLKDQTLEKLEVELTAEDDEKILEKLREQRKEWHEEAKSAAEGDRV
;
A
#
# COMPACT_ATOMS: atom_id res chain seq x y z
N MET A 1 -31.15 1.15 -30.58
CA MET A 1 -31.65 2.33 -29.85
C MET A 1 -31.29 2.32 -28.36
N ARG A 2 -31.52 1.23 -27.60
CA ARG A 2 -31.13 1.17 -26.17
C ARG A 2 -29.64 1.42 -25.89
N GLU A 3 -28.74 0.97 -26.76
CA GLU A 3 -27.29 1.19 -26.61
C GLU A 3 -26.88 2.66 -26.70
N VAL A 4 -27.42 3.39 -27.68
CA VAL A 4 -27.10 4.82 -27.90
C VAL A 4 -27.57 5.69 -26.74
N VAL A 5 -28.71 5.34 -26.13
CA VAL A 5 -29.22 6.05 -24.94
C VAL A 5 -28.29 5.85 -23.74
N ASN A 6 -27.80 4.63 -23.51
CA ASN A 6 -26.83 4.37 -22.44
C ASN A 6 -25.50 5.09 -22.67
N GLU A 7 -25.02 5.16 -23.91
CA GLU A 7 -23.79 5.88 -24.24
C GLU A 7 -23.90 7.40 -23.99
N VAL A 8 -25.05 8.00 -24.33
CA VAL A 8 -25.33 9.41 -24.06
C VAL A 8 -25.49 9.69 -22.56
N LEU A 9 -26.11 8.77 -21.82
CA LEU A 9 -26.21 8.86 -20.36
C LEU A 9 -24.83 8.79 -19.70
N GLN A 10 -23.99 7.84 -20.12
CA GLN A 10 -22.67 7.66 -19.55
C GLN A 10 -21.75 8.85 -19.86
N SER A 11 -21.79 9.38 -21.08
CA SER A 11 -20.98 10.54 -21.48
C SER A 11 -21.41 11.82 -20.75
N SER A 12 -22.70 12.12 -20.69
CA SER A 12 -23.21 13.29 -19.94
C SER A 12 -22.93 13.20 -18.44
N PHE A 13 -23.00 12.01 -17.86
CA PHE A 13 -22.64 11.79 -16.46
C PHE A 13 -21.15 12.02 -16.19
N GLN A 14 -20.27 11.55 -17.09
CA GLN A 14 -18.83 11.76 -16.97
C GLN A 14 -18.45 13.24 -17.10
N GLU A 15 -19.12 13.97 -17.99
CA GLU A 15 -18.95 15.43 -18.16
C GLU A 15 -19.35 16.17 -16.87
N ALA A 16 -20.51 15.84 -16.29
CA ALA A 16 -20.99 16.44 -15.05
C ALA A 16 -20.06 16.20 -13.84
N ILE A 17 -19.46 14.99 -13.72
CA ILE A 17 -18.46 14.71 -12.67
C ILE A 17 -17.22 15.58 -12.85
N SER A 18 -16.75 15.71 -14.09
CA SER A 18 -15.56 16.49 -14.42
C SER A 18 -15.77 17.96 -14.10
N ASP A 19 -16.91 18.52 -14.50
CA ASP A 19 -17.26 19.93 -14.25
C ASP A 19 -17.37 20.25 -12.75
N GLN A 20 -17.95 19.33 -11.97
CA GLN A 20 -18.07 19.48 -10.52
C GLN A 20 -16.82 19.04 -9.75
N LYS A 21 -15.78 18.57 -10.46
CA LYS A 21 -14.51 18.07 -9.90
C LYS A 21 -14.70 17.00 -8.82
N LEU A 22 -15.76 16.21 -8.92
CA LEU A 22 -16.08 15.20 -7.92
C LEU A 22 -15.16 13.99 -8.10
N LYS A 23 -14.49 13.59 -7.03
CA LYS A 23 -13.69 12.36 -7.01
C LYS A 23 -14.59 11.22 -6.57
N ILE A 24 -15.20 10.54 -7.54
CA ILE A 24 -16.02 9.35 -7.27
C ILE A 24 -15.15 8.19 -6.77
N ALA A 25 -15.59 7.51 -5.72
CA ALA A 25 -14.87 6.40 -5.09
C ALA A 25 -15.14 5.05 -5.77
N GLY A 26 -16.15 4.98 -6.64
CA GLY A 26 -16.55 3.75 -7.31
C GLY A 26 -17.36 4.02 -8.57
N MET A 27 -17.78 2.93 -9.21
CA MET A 27 -18.60 2.99 -10.41
C MET A 27 -20.02 3.48 -10.02
N PRO A 28 -20.55 4.52 -10.70
CA PRO A 28 -21.88 5.06 -10.42
C PRO A 28 -22.98 4.05 -10.74
N ASN A 29 -24.08 4.09 -9.98
CA ASN A 29 -25.32 3.41 -10.39
C ASN A 29 -26.24 4.41 -11.07
N ILE A 30 -26.57 4.18 -12.34
CA ILE A 30 -27.46 5.04 -13.13
C ILE A 30 -28.82 4.36 -13.22
N GLU A 31 -29.82 4.96 -12.58
CA GLU A 31 -31.22 4.57 -12.66
C GLU A 31 -31.94 5.51 -13.64
N ALA A 32 -32.41 4.99 -14.77
CA ALA A 32 -33.24 5.75 -15.68
C ALA A 32 -34.68 5.80 -15.13
N GLU A 33 -35.21 6.99 -14.87
CA GLU A 33 -36.62 7.13 -14.48
C GLU A 33 -37.51 6.90 -15.70
N SER A 34 -38.34 5.85 -15.59
CA SER A 34 -39.52 5.49 -16.39
C SER A 34 -39.65 5.97 -17.85
N GLU A 35 -39.78 4.97 -18.75
CA GLU A 35 -40.38 5.06 -20.09
C GLU A 35 -39.81 6.13 -21.02
N TYR A 36 -38.80 5.74 -21.80
CA TYR A 36 -38.34 6.47 -22.98
C TYR A 36 -39.53 6.68 -23.94
N LYS A 37 -40.19 7.84 -23.84
CA LYS A 37 -41.26 8.30 -24.75
C LYS A 37 -40.65 9.30 -25.72
N GLU A 38 -40.78 9.01 -27.01
CA GLU A 38 -40.37 9.92 -28.09
C GLU A 38 -40.94 11.34 -27.84
N GLY A 39 -40.04 12.33 -27.71
CA GLY A 39 -40.41 13.73 -27.50
C GLY A 39 -40.33 14.25 -26.06
N ASN A 40 -40.10 13.40 -25.05
CA ASN A 40 -39.88 13.83 -23.67
C ASN A 40 -38.37 13.94 -23.33
N PRO A 41 -37.99 14.86 -22.43
CA PRO A 41 -36.62 14.94 -21.92
C PRO A 41 -36.22 13.63 -21.21
N LEU A 42 -34.98 13.22 -21.41
CA LEU A 42 -34.42 12.04 -20.76
C LEU A 42 -34.00 12.40 -19.33
N GLU A 43 -34.73 11.88 -18.35
CA GLU A 43 -34.42 12.06 -16.93
C GLU A 43 -33.76 10.78 -16.38
N TYR A 44 -32.65 10.95 -15.66
CA TYR A 44 -31.92 9.86 -15.03
C TYR A 44 -31.36 10.30 -13.68
N LYS A 45 -31.26 9.34 -12.76
CA LYS A 45 -30.70 9.53 -11.44
C LYS A 45 -29.40 8.75 -11.33
N ALA A 46 -28.30 9.45 -11.05
CA ALA A 46 -27.02 8.80 -10.79
C ALA A 46 -26.71 8.84 -9.28
N VAL A 47 -26.51 7.66 -8.69
CA VAL A 47 -26.12 7.50 -7.29
C VAL A 47 -24.66 7.03 -7.25
N PHE A 48 -23.81 7.77 -6.56
CA PHE A 48 -22.39 7.46 -6.44
C PHE A 48 -21.84 7.95 -5.09
N GLU A 49 -20.75 7.32 -4.67
CA GLU A 49 -20.01 7.70 -3.47
C GLU A 49 -18.83 8.60 -3.88
N ILE A 50 -18.57 9.65 -3.10
CA ILE A 50 -17.43 10.54 -3.31
C ILE A 50 -16.38 10.30 -2.22
N PHE A 51 -15.11 10.46 -2.58
CA PHE A 51 -14.04 10.49 -1.59
C PHE A 51 -14.25 11.67 -0.64
N PRO A 52 -14.11 11.47 0.68
CA PRO A 52 -14.11 12.58 1.61
C PRO A 52 -12.91 13.48 1.35
N GLU A 53 -13.10 14.78 1.53
CA GLU A 53 -11.97 15.70 1.65
C GLU A 53 -11.35 15.50 3.02
N PHE A 54 -10.05 15.16 3.04
CA PHE A 54 -9.27 15.11 4.27
C PHE A 54 -8.24 16.23 4.24
N GLU A 55 -8.19 17.00 5.33
CA GLU A 55 -7.08 17.91 5.58
C GLU A 55 -5.97 17.12 6.27
N LEU A 56 -4.74 17.22 5.74
CA LEU A 56 -3.59 16.63 6.40
C LEU A 56 -3.32 17.42 7.69
N ALA A 57 -3.33 16.71 8.82
CA ALA A 57 -2.90 17.30 10.09
C ALA A 57 -1.43 17.77 9.98
N ASP A 58 -1.10 18.87 10.66
CA ASP A 58 0.26 19.40 10.66
C ASP A 58 1.22 18.37 11.28
N LEU A 59 2.14 17.84 10.47
CA LEU A 59 3.13 16.84 10.90
C LEU A 59 4.36 17.47 11.57
N LYS A 60 4.39 18.80 11.80
CA LYS A 60 5.52 19.50 12.42
C LYS A 60 5.92 18.96 13.79
N ASP A 61 4.96 18.43 14.56
CA ASP A 61 5.22 17.89 15.90
C ASP A 61 5.55 16.39 15.90
N GLN A 62 5.59 15.75 14.73
CA GLN A 62 5.94 14.33 14.60
C GLN A 62 7.45 14.18 14.38
N THR A 63 8.15 13.71 15.40
CA THR A 63 9.58 13.41 15.31
C THR A 63 9.80 11.97 14.89
N LEU A 64 10.49 11.76 13.77
CA LEU A 64 11.00 10.45 13.35
C LEU A 64 12.43 10.29 13.88
N GLU A 65 12.64 9.32 14.77
CA GLU A 65 13.98 8.95 15.21
C GLU A 65 14.64 8.06 14.15
N LYS A 66 15.68 8.58 13.51
CA LYS A 66 16.54 7.80 12.63
C LYS A 66 17.66 7.21 13.46
N LEU A 67 17.61 5.90 13.68
CA LEU A 67 18.71 5.18 14.33
C LEU A 67 19.89 5.10 13.37
N GLU A 68 20.99 5.79 13.70
CA GLU A 68 22.26 5.65 13.01
C GLU A 68 23.13 4.67 13.80
N VAL A 69 23.58 3.62 13.14
CA VAL A 69 24.47 2.60 13.71
C VAL A 69 25.77 2.64 12.95
N GLU A 70 26.86 2.90 13.68
CA GLU A 70 28.21 2.80 13.14
C GLU A 70 28.76 1.40 13.45
N LEU A 71 29.25 0.72 12.41
CA LEU A 71 29.96 -0.54 12.57
C LEU A 71 31.42 -0.24 12.90
N THR A 72 31.92 -0.89 13.93
CA THR A 72 33.31 -0.74 14.39
C THR A 72 34.15 -1.94 13.97
N ALA A 73 35.48 -1.79 13.97
CA ALA A 73 36.40 -2.90 13.71
C ALA A 73 36.23 -4.04 14.73
N GLU A 74 35.78 -3.75 15.96
CA GLU A 74 35.49 -4.78 16.96
C GLU A 74 34.30 -5.66 16.55
N ASP A 75 33.33 -5.12 15.82
CA ASP A 75 32.17 -5.89 15.35
C ASP A 75 32.60 -6.91 14.28
N ASP A 76 33.56 -6.53 13.43
CA ASP A 76 34.17 -7.42 12.45
C ASP A 76 34.95 -8.56 13.13
N GLU A 77 35.74 -8.25 14.16
CA GLU A 77 36.47 -9.25 14.94
C GLU A 77 35.52 -10.23 15.63
N LYS A 78 34.44 -9.74 16.26
CA LYS A 78 33.41 -10.56 16.90
C LYS A 78 32.72 -11.49 15.90
N ILE A 79 32.44 -11.01 14.69
CA ILE A 79 31.83 -11.83 13.64
C ILE A 79 32.82 -12.90 13.16
N LEU A 80 34.08 -12.53 12.97
CA LEU A 80 35.13 -13.45 12.54
C LEU A 80 35.38 -14.56 13.57
N GLU A 81 35.41 -14.23 14.86
CA GLU A 81 35.57 -15.18 15.95
C GLU A 81 34.39 -16.16 15.99
N LYS A 82 33.15 -15.66 15.93
CA LYS A 82 31.95 -16.51 15.84
C LYS A 82 32.00 -17.47 14.65
N LEU A 83 32.44 -17.01 13.48
CA LEU A 83 32.55 -17.87 12.30
C LEU A 83 33.62 -18.96 12.47
N ARG A 84 34.72 -18.67 13.17
CA ARG A 84 35.77 -19.66 13.49
C ARG A 84 35.25 -20.70 14.48
N GLU A 85 34.56 -20.27 15.53
CA GLU A 85 33.98 -21.19 16.51
C GLU A 85 32.93 -22.11 15.91
N GLN A 86 32.10 -21.61 15.00
CA GLN A 86 31.07 -22.39 14.31
C GLN A 86 31.66 -23.45 13.37
N ARG A 87 32.85 -23.21 12.81
CA ARG A 87 33.52 -24.09 11.85
C ARG A 87 34.63 -24.94 12.46
N LYS A 88 34.71 -25.03 13.79
CA LYS A 88 35.72 -25.86 14.44
C LYS A 88 35.46 -27.34 14.24
N GLU A 89 36.52 -28.08 13.93
CA GLU A 89 36.53 -29.53 13.89
C GLU A 89 37.24 -30.04 15.15
N TRP A 90 36.72 -31.12 15.73
CA TRP A 90 37.30 -31.74 16.92
C TRP A 90 38.06 -32.99 16.50
N HIS A 91 39.27 -33.15 17.02
CA HIS A 91 40.08 -34.34 16.83
C HIS A 91 40.33 -35.01 18.18
N GLU A 92 40.25 -36.34 18.20
CA GLU A 92 40.47 -37.13 19.41
C GLU A 92 41.96 -37.17 19.75
N GLU A 93 42.30 -36.89 21.01
CA GLU A 93 43.67 -36.92 21.51
C GLU A 93 43.70 -37.52 22.94
N ALA A 94 44.66 -38.40 23.22
CA ALA A 94 44.77 -39.12 24.50
C ALA A 94 45.40 -38.29 25.63
N LYS A 95 45.16 -36.97 25.64
CA LYS A 95 45.63 -36.04 26.68
C LYS A 95 44.53 -35.77 27.69
N SER A 96 44.90 -35.34 28.90
CA SER A 96 43.93 -34.82 29.86
C SER A 96 43.25 -33.57 29.31
N ALA A 97 41.93 -33.46 29.50
CA ALA A 97 41.15 -32.33 29.00
C ALA A 97 41.61 -30.99 29.60
N ALA A 98 41.70 -29.97 28.76
CA ALA A 98 42.06 -28.60 29.11
C ALA A 98 40.93 -27.61 28.76
N GLU A 99 41.08 -26.35 29.20
CA GLU A 99 40.14 -25.28 28.88
C GLU A 99 40.07 -25.06 27.36
N GLY A 100 38.86 -25.13 26.81
CA GLY A 100 38.61 -25.06 25.36
C GLY A 100 38.48 -26.42 24.66
N ASP A 101 38.79 -27.53 25.34
CA ASP A 101 38.56 -28.89 24.81
C ASP A 101 37.07 -29.28 24.90
N ARG A 102 36.63 -30.14 23.97
CA ARG A 102 35.32 -30.79 24.01
C ARG A 102 35.48 -32.20 24.56
N VAL A 103 34.96 -32.42 25.77
CA VAL A 103 34.92 -33.72 26.47
C VAL A 103 33.66 -34.49 26.12
#